data_AF-A0A8T3M3K5-F1
#
_entry.id   AF-A0A8T3M3K5-F1
#
_cell.length_a   1.000
_cell.length_b   1.000
_cell.length_c   1.000
_cell.angle_alpha   90.00
_cell.angle_beta   90.00
_cell.angle_gamma   90.00
#
_symmetry.space_group_name_H-M   'P 1'
#
loop_
_entity.id
_entity.type
_entity.pdbx_description
1 polymer ?
#
loop_
_entity_poly.entity_id
_entity_poly.type
_entity_poly.pdbx_seq_one_letter_code
_entity_poly.pdbx_strand_id
1 'polypeptide(L)'
;MSTRPRLSADPRKTLGKKVALLRREGVLPAVVYGHGHDSEPIQIDAKGFAELRRHAGRNALVDLKVGGGQARPVLLHAVQEHPVTRRALHADFLIVRMTEEMTVDVPVAMIGESVAIEKMGGTLLHLRDTVQ
;
A
#
# COMPACT_ATOMS: atom_id res chain seq x y z
N MET A 1 0.04 10.91 18.87
CA MET A 1 -0.93 9.80 18.97
C MET A 1 -1.11 9.21 17.58
N SER A 2 -0.68 7.96 17.36
CA SER A 2 -0.72 7.32 16.04
C SER A 2 -2.13 6.83 15.75
N THR A 3 -2.93 7.63 15.03
CA THR A 3 -4.28 7.26 14.61
C THR A 3 -4.18 6.27 13.46
N ARG A 4 -4.39 4.98 13.74
CA ARG A 4 -4.37 3.94 12.69
C ARG A 4 -5.64 4.03 11.85
N PRO A 5 -5.53 4.18 10.52
CA PRO A 5 -6.70 4.13 9.66
C PRO A 5 -7.23 2.69 9.60
N ARG A 6 -8.55 2.55 9.71
CA ARG A 6 -9.26 1.27 9.61
C ARG A 6 -9.74 1.05 8.18
N LEU A 7 -9.53 -0.15 7.65
CA LEU A 7 -10.01 -0.55 6.32
C LEU A 7 -10.87 -1.81 6.42
N SER A 8 -12.05 -1.78 5.78
CA SER A 8 -12.92 -2.95 5.67
C SER A 8 -12.68 -3.67 4.34
N ALA A 9 -12.63 -4.98 4.39
CA ALA A 9 -12.44 -5.86 3.25
C ALA A 9 -13.39 -7.06 3.34
N ASP A 10 -13.71 -7.63 2.19
CA ASP A 10 -14.49 -8.86 2.11
C ASP A 10 -13.68 -9.96 1.42
N PRO A 11 -13.92 -11.24 1.76
CA PRO A 11 -13.33 -12.36 1.04
C PRO A 11 -13.79 -12.36 -0.42
N ARG A 12 -12.84 -12.53 -1.35
CA ARG A 12 -13.10 -12.48 -2.78
C ARG A 12 -13.14 -13.88 -3.37
N LYS A 13 -14.29 -14.27 -3.92
CA LYS A 13 -14.46 -15.54 -4.67
C LYS A 13 -14.10 -15.43 -6.15
N THR A 14 -14.13 -14.22 -6.72
CA THR A 14 -13.89 -13.98 -8.15
C THR A 14 -12.40 -13.85 -8.45
N LEU A 15 -11.86 -14.79 -9.23
CA LEU A 15 -10.44 -14.87 -9.59
C LEU A 15 -10.22 -14.73 -11.11
N GLY A 16 -8.99 -14.43 -11.53
CA GLY A 16 -8.57 -14.40 -12.93
C GLY A 16 -9.15 -13.24 -13.76
N LYS A 17 -9.50 -13.50 -15.02
CA LYS A 17 -9.93 -12.46 -15.99
C LYS A 17 -11.19 -11.68 -15.55
N LYS A 18 -12.05 -12.28 -14.73
CA LYS A 18 -13.29 -11.64 -14.24
C LYS A 18 -13.04 -10.49 -13.26
N VAL A 19 -11.82 -10.37 -12.72
CA VAL A 19 -11.42 -9.27 -11.82
C VAL A 19 -11.45 -7.91 -12.52
N ALA A 20 -11.34 -7.88 -13.86
CA ALA A 20 -11.47 -6.65 -14.63
C ALA A 20 -12.85 -5.98 -14.46
N LEU A 21 -13.91 -6.77 -14.26
CA LEU A 21 -15.26 -6.26 -14.02
C LEU A 21 -15.36 -5.57 -12.66
N LEU A 22 -14.80 -6.19 -11.62
CA LEU A 22 -14.74 -5.63 -10.26
C LEU A 22 -14.10 -4.24 -10.23
N ARG A 23 -12.99 -4.06 -10.96
CA ARG A 23 -12.34 -2.74 -11.07
C ARG A 23 -13.22 -1.68 -11.73
N ARG A 24 -14.11 -2.07 -12.65
CA ARG A 24 -15.08 -1.15 -13.28
C ARG A 24 -16.21 -0.78 -12.33
N GLU A 25 -16.58 -1.70 -11.44
CA GLU A 25 -17.59 -1.50 -10.40
C GLU A 25 -17.06 -0.74 -9.18
N GLY A 26 -15.79 -0.32 -9.19
CA GLY A 26 -15.16 0.43 -8.09
C GLY A 26 -14.62 -0.46 -6.98
N VAL A 27 -14.51 -1.77 -7.21
CA VAL A 27 -13.92 -2.73 -6.28
C VAL A 27 -12.46 -2.97 -6.64
N LEU A 28 -11.57 -2.75 -5.67
CA LEU A 28 -10.15 -3.01 -5.80
C LEU A 28 -9.83 -4.43 -5.32
N PRO A 29 -9.31 -5.30 -6.19
CA PRO A 29 -8.79 -6.60 -5.76
C PRO A 29 -7.52 -6.42 -4.90
N ALA A 30 -7.42 -7.23 -3.85
CA ALA A 30 -6.25 -7.26 -3.00
C ALA A 30 -5.97 -8.68 -2.46
N VAL A 31 -4.85 -8.83 -1.80
CA VAL A 31 -4.46 -10.05 -1.10
C VAL A 31 -3.95 -9.72 0.28
N VAL A 32 -4.26 -10.57 1.25
CA VAL A 32 -3.66 -10.51 2.59
C VAL A 32 -2.95 -11.82 2.87
N TYR A 33 -1.71 -11.73 3.34
CA TYR A 33 -0.87 -12.91 3.63
C TYR A 33 0.12 -12.61 4.75
N GLY A 34 0.79 -13.65 5.24
CA GLY A 34 1.90 -13.53 6.20
C GLY A 34 1.65 -14.22 7.54
N HIS A 35 2.72 -14.29 8.35
CA HIS A 35 2.76 -14.87 9.71
C HIS A 35 1.94 -16.15 9.91
N GLY A 36 2.15 -17.16 9.07
CA GLY A 36 1.50 -18.47 9.20
C GLY A 36 0.02 -18.50 8.83
N HIS A 37 -0.52 -17.41 8.27
CA HIS A 37 -1.82 -17.41 7.61
C HIS A 37 -1.65 -17.65 6.11
N ASP A 38 -2.54 -18.47 5.56
CA ASP A 38 -2.64 -18.66 4.12
C ASP A 38 -2.97 -17.36 3.41
N SER A 39 -2.51 -17.25 2.17
CA SER A 39 -2.79 -16.11 1.31
C SER A 39 -4.28 -16.06 0.97
N GLU A 40 -4.99 -15.06 1.50
CA GLU A 40 -6.42 -14.89 1.30
C GLU A 40 -6.68 -13.79 0.26
N PRO A 41 -7.36 -14.11 -0.86
CA PRO A 41 -7.80 -13.11 -1.81
C PRO A 41 -8.96 -12.30 -1.21
N ILE A 42 -8.79 -10.99 -1.15
CA ILE A 42 -9.77 -10.06 -0.59
C ILE A 42 -10.19 -9.02 -1.64
N GLN A 43 -11.28 -8.32 -1.34
CA GLN A 43 -11.77 -7.20 -2.12
C GLN A 43 -12.05 -6.02 -1.19
N ILE A 44 -11.67 -4.82 -1.64
CA ILE A 44 -11.82 -3.58 -0.89
C ILE A 44 -12.47 -2.53 -1.78
N ASP A 45 -13.16 -1.57 -1.16
CA ASP A 45 -13.67 -0.41 -1.90
C ASP A 45 -12.51 0.46 -2.41
N ALA A 46 -12.48 0.73 -3.71
CA ALA A 46 -11.38 1.45 -4.33
C ALA A 46 -11.33 2.92 -3.90
N LYS A 47 -12.47 3.55 -3.57
CA LYS A 47 -12.50 4.94 -3.11
C LYS A 47 -11.94 5.05 -1.70
N GLY A 48 -12.41 4.21 -0.78
CA GLY A 48 -11.91 4.13 0.59
C GLY A 48 -10.42 3.82 0.64
N PHE A 49 -9.93 2.91 -0.22
CA PHE A 49 -8.49 2.67 -0.35
C PHE A 49 -7.72 3.90 -0.88
N ALA A 50 -8.25 4.61 -1.88
CA ALA A 50 -7.60 5.79 -2.42
C ALA A 50 -7.49 6.92 -1.39
N GLU A 51 -8.51 7.12 -0.55
CA GLU A 51 -8.48 8.07 0.56
C GLU A 51 -7.44 7.66 1.60
N LEU A 52 -7.46 6.39 2.02
CA LEU A 52 -6.49 5.85 2.96
C LEU A 52 -5.05 6.05 2.47
N ARG A 53 -4.80 5.78 1.18
CA ARG A 53 -3.48 5.91 0.57
C ARG A 53 -3.00 7.35 0.48
N ARG A 54 -3.90 8.32 0.29
CA ARG A 54 -3.56 9.75 0.33
C ARG A 54 -3.12 10.22 1.72
N HIS A 55 -3.71 9.66 2.77
CA HIS A 55 -3.44 10.09 4.15
C HIS A 55 -2.28 9.32 4.78
N ALA A 56 -2.13 8.03 4.50
CA ALA A 56 -1.21 7.14 5.20
C ALA A 56 0.10 6.84 4.45
N GLY A 57 0.22 7.26 3.17
CA GLY A 57 1.43 7.07 2.38
C GLY A 57 1.60 5.65 1.80
N ARG A 58 2.80 5.33 1.30
CA ARG A 58 3.08 4.04 0.61
C ARG A 58 3.17 2.86 1.57
N ASN A 59 3.72 3.05 2.77
CA ASN A 59 3.95 1.97 3.75
C ASN A 59 3.07 2.18 4.98
N ALA A 60 1.77 2.25 4.72
CA ALA A 60 0.79 2.49 5.76
C ALA A 60 0.59 1.23 6.61
N LEU A 61 0.69 1.36 7.93
CA LEU A 61 0.22 0.36 8.87
C LEU A 61 -1.27 0.62 9.16
N VAL A 62 -2.11 -0.36 8.85
CA VAL A 62 -3.57 -0.24 8.83
C VAL A 62 -4.22 -1.41 9.55
N ASP A 63 -5.33 -1.14 10.21
CA ASP A 63 -6.14 -2.19 10.82
C ASP A 63 -7.16 -2.69 9.80
N LEU A 64 -6.93 -3.90 9.27
CA LEU A 64 -7.75 -4.53 8.24
C LEU A 64 -8.78 -5.46 8.87
N LYS A 65 -10.05 -5.27 8.53
CA LYS A 65 -11.17 -6.12 8.93
C LYS A 65 -11.67 -6.91 7.73
N VAL A 66 -11.54 -8.24 7.75
CA VAL A 66 -12.00 -9.12 6.66
C VAL A 66 -13.32 -9.81 7.05
N GLY A 67 -14.36 -9.68 6.23
CA GLY A 67 -15.59 -10.48 6.30
C GLY A 67 -16.33 -10.43 7.66
N GLY A 68 -16.21 -9.32 8.39
CA GLY A 68 -16.81 -9.17 9.72
C GLY A 68 -15.96 -9.66 10.90
N GLY A 69 -14.79 -10.26 10.66
CA GLY A 69 -13.89 -10.77 11.69
C GLY A 69 -13.23 -9.68 12.56
N GLN A 70 -12.28 -10.08 13.42
CA GLN A 70 -11.49 -9.11 14.18
C GLN A 70 -10.55 -8.32 13.26
N ALA A 71 -10.38 -7.03 13.55
CA ALA A 71 -9.42 -6.20 12.85
C ALA A 71 -8.00 -6.66 13.20
N ARG A 72 -7.14 -6.80 12.19
CA ARG A 72 -5.75 -7.20 12.34
C ARG A 72 -4.84 -6.10 11.81
N PRO A 73 -3.71 -5.81 12.48
CA PRO A 73 -2.74 -4.90 11.92
C PRO A 73 -2.06 -5.54 10.71
N VAL A 74 -2.11 -4.82 9.59
CA VAL A 74 -1.44 -5.21 8.34
C VAL A 74 -0.66 -4.01 7.80
N LEU A 75 0.46 -4.29 7.14
CA LEU A 75 1.23 -3.31 6.40
C LEU A 75 0.80 -3.33 4.93
N LEU A 76 0.58 -2.16 4.35
CA LEU A 76 0.49 -2.02 2.91
C LEU A 76 1.87 -2.28 2.32
N HIS A 77 2.06 -3.47 1.76
CA HIS A 77 3.37 -3.92 1.30
C HIS A 77 3.66 -3.45 -0.13
N ALA A 78 2.68 -3.62 -1.03
CA ALA A 78 2.82 -3.20 -2.42
C ALA A 78 1.48 -2.73 -3.00
N VAL A 79 1.56 -1.77 -3.93
CA VAL A 79 0.42 -1.31 -4.72
C VAL A 79 0.80 -1.32 -6.18
N GLN A 80 0.07 -2.08 -6.98
CA GLN A 80 0.18 -2.02 -8.42
C GLN A 80 -0.69 -0.88 -8.93
N GLU A 81 -0.11 0.03 -9.70
CA GLU A 81 -0.82 1.15 -10.32
C GLU A 81 -0.87 1.01 -11.82
N HIS A 82 -1.92 1.57 -12.43
CA HIS A 82 -1.95 1.78 -13.86
C HIS A 82 -0.94 2.89 -14.23
N PRO A 83 -0.02 2.66 -15.18
CA PRO A 83 1.09 3.60 -15.46
C PRO A 83 0.61 4.98 -15.93
N VAL A 84 -0.47 5.02 -16.70
CA VAL A 84 -1.07 6.26 -17.21
C VAL A 84 -2.07 6.88 -16.22
N THR A 85 -3.12 6.14 -15.84
CA THR A 85 -4.21 6.69 -15.02
C THR A 85 -3.91 6.77 -13.52
N ARG A 86 -2.78 6.18 -13.07
CA ARG A 86 -2.38 6.09 -11.66
C ARG A 86 -3.41 5.44 -10.73
N ARG A 87 -4.41 4.76 -11.30
CA ARG A 87 -5.42 4.02 -10.55
C ARG A 87 -4.81 2.76 -9.95
N ALA A 88 -5.14 2.46 -8.70
CA ALA A 88 -4.74 1.20 -8.07
C ALA A 88 -5.40 0.02 -8.82
N LEU A 89 -4.57 -0.96 -9.22
CA LEU A 89 -4.97 -2.18 -9.92
C LEU A 89 -5.00 -3.38 -8.97
N HIS A 90 -4.09 -3.40 -8.00
CA HIS A 90 -3.97 -4.44 -6.98
C HIS A 90 -3.28 -3.88 -5.75
N ALA A 91 -3.60 -4.39 -4.56
CA ALA A 91 -2.92 -4.07 -3.32
C ALA A 91 -2.56 -5.34 -2.54
N ASP A 92 -1.38 -5.33 -1.95
CA ASP A 92 -0.83 -6.44 -1.18
C ASP A 92 -0.69 -6.01 0.27
N PHE A 93 -1.32 -6.77 1.16
CA PHE A 93 -1.29 -6.54 2.60
C PHE A 93 -0.51 -7.65 3.28
N LEU A 94 0.49 -7.27 4.08
CA LEU A 94 1.28 -8.17 4.89
C LEU A 94 0.78 -8.09 6.33
N ILE A 95 0.31 -9.21 6.89
CA ILE A 95 -0.01 -9.28 8.33
C ILE A 95 1.28 -9.04 9.10
N VAL A 96 1.22 -8.23 10.18
CA VAL A 96 2.40 -7.90 11.00
C VAL A 96 2.15 -8.19 12.48
N ARG A 97 3.15 -8.74 13.19
CA ARG A 97 3.15 -8.79 14.66
C ARG A 97 3.84 -7.55 15.21
N MET A 98 3.17 -6.83 16.10
CA MET A 98 3.70 -5.63 16.76
C MET A 98 4.95 -5.88 17.64
N THR A 99 5.28 -7.15 17.88
CA THR A 99 6.38 -7.59 18.72
C THR A 99 7.62 -8.02 17.93
N GLU A 100 7.58 -7.97 16.59
CA GLU A 100 8.64 -8.52 15.74
C GLU A 100 9.24 -7.42 14.85
N GLU A 101 10.56 -7.45 14.67
CA GLU A 101 11.27 -6.48 13.83
C GLU A 101 10.93 -6.70 12.36
N MET A 102 10.67 -5.61 11.64
CA MET A 102 10.33 -5.65 10.21
C MET A 102 11.11 -4.59 9.44
N THR A 103 11.67 -4.99 8.31
CA THR A 103 12.36 -4.12 7.35
C THR A 103 11.34 -3.49 6.40
N VAL A 104 11.36 -2.16 6.25
CA VAL A 104 10.35 -1.42 5.47
C VAL A 104 11.02 -0.27 4.72
N ASP A 105 10.72 -0.11 3.43
CA ASP A 105 11.35 0.90 2.55
C ASP A 105 10.85 2.34 2.82
N VAL A 106 11.50 3.10 3.70
CA VAL A 106 11.11 4.49 3.98
C VAL A 106 11.70 5.44 2.92
N PRO A 107 10.90 6.38 2.35
CA PRO A 107 11.39 7.33 1.36
C PRO A 107 12.37 8.34 1.99
N VAL A 108 13.45 8.64 1.27
CA VAL A 108 14.41 9.65 1.68
C VAL A 108 13.92 11.04 1.24
N ALA A 109 13.75 11.96 2.20
CA ALA A 109 13.42 13.35 1.92
C ALA A 109 14.70 14.21 1.92
N MET A 110 14.97 14.92 0.83
CA MET A 110 16.08 15.88 0.75
C MET A 110 15.63 17.27 1.20
N ILE A 111 16.51 17.97 1.92
CA ILE A 111 16.30 19.35 2.36
C ILE A 111 17.38 20.25 1.76
N GLY A 112 16.94 21.38 1.18
CA GLY A 112 17.82 22.36 0.54
C GLY A 112 18.27 21.97 -0.87
N GLU A 113 18.88 22.94 -1.56
CA GLU A 113 19.48 22.77 -2.88
C GLU A 113 21.00 22.97 -2.78
N SER A 114 21.76 22.14 -3.49
CA SER A 114 23.22 22.30 -3.56
C SER A 114 23.58 23.48 -4.44
N VAL A 115 24.56 24.27 -4.01
CA VAL A 115 25.11 25.41 -4.78
C VAL A 115 25.58 24.99 -6.17
N ALA A 116 26.01 23.73 -6.35
CA ALA A 116 26.41 23.19 -7.65
C ALA A 116 25.23 22.99 -8.61
N ILE A 117 24.03 22.71 -8.10
CA ILE A 117 22.81 22.62 -8.90
C ILE A 117 22.36 24.03 -9.30
N GLU A 118 22.31 24.95 -8.32
CA GLU A 118 21.80 26.31 -8.51
C GLU A 118 22.73 27.18 -9.39
N LYS A 119 24.05 27.10 -9.18
CA LYS A 119 25.01 28.04 -9.81
C LYS A 119 25.89 27.42 -10.89
N MET A 120 26.01 26.10 -10.93
CA MET A 120 26.95 25.42 -11.84
C MET A 120 26.26 24.46 -12.82
N GLY A 121 24.92 24.41 -12.85
CA GLY A 121 24.15 23.55 -13.75
C GLY A 121 24.36 22.05 -13.51
N GLY A 122 24.85 21.67 -12.33
CA GLY A 122 25.09 20.27 -11.96
C GLY A 122 23.78 19.49 -11.79
N THR A 123 23.80 18.21 -12.14
CA THR A 123 22.68 17.28 -11.89
C THR A 123 22.99 16.42 -10.67
N LEU A 124 22.09 16.40 -9.69
CA LEU A 124 22.16 15.45 -8.58
C LEU A 124 21.49 14.13 -9.01
N LEU A 125 22.24 13.04 -8.96
CA LEU A 125 21.75 11.72 -9.30
C LEU A 125 21.50 10.92 -8.02
N HIS A 126 20.24 10.57 -7.79
CA HIS A 126 19.83 9.79 -6.63
C HIS A 126 19.77 8.32 -7.01
N LEU A 127 20.71 7.52 -6.51
CA LEU A 127 20.79 6.09 -6.83
C LEU A 127 19.85 5.23 -5.95
N ARG A 128 19.32 5.76 -4.83
CA ARG A 128 18.52 5.02 -3.85
C ARG A 128 17.42 5.85 -3.19
N ASP A 129 16.23 5.88 -3.78
CA ASP A 129 15.10 6.71 -3.30
C ASP A 129 14.50 6.25 -1.96
N THR A 130 14.84 5.04 -1.51
CA THR A 130 14.34 4.41 -0.28
C THR A 130 15.45 3.72 0.52
N VAL A 131 15.27 3.65 1.84
CA VAL A 131 16.15 2.91 2.77
C VAL A 131 15.32 1.91 3.56
N GLN A 132 15.91 0.73 3.78
CA GLN A 132 15.33 -0.44 4.46
C GLN A 132 15.46 -0.38 5.99
#